data_AF-A0A0G0YXM2-F1
#
_entry.id   AF-A0A0G0YXM2-F1
#
_cell.length_a   1.000
_cell.length_b   1.000
_cell.length_c   1.000
_cell.angle_alpha   90.00
_cell.angle_beta   90.00
_cell.angle_gamma   90.00
#
_symmetry.space_group_name_H-M   'P 1'
#
loop_
_entity.id
_entity.type
_entity.pdbx_description
1 polymer ?
#
loop_
_entity_poly.entity_id
_entity_poly.type
_entity_poly.pdbx_seq_one_letter_code
_entity_poly.pdbx_strand_id
1 'polypeptide(L)'
;LTLDIGAGNGITVNANDITIDATTTGTTLVTSSNSGLEVTAGGLRLLGGCADNEVLSWDLDTEVWACASISGLGSAMGTGEEGQIAFWTDTNTIGGSNAFYWDTGTSRLGIGTTAPAYAIDVSGDINVTGVYRVNGVQISTDDVTEGTNQENLVFLNQVRPVTDIFHPLTGTLLTAKKTH
;
A
#
# COMPACT_ATOMS: atom_id res chain seq x y z
N LEU A 1 -4.27 -23.71 64.06
CA LEU A 1 -3.80 -23.73 62.66
C LEU A 1 -2.96 -22.49 62.47
N THR A 2 -1.66 -22.64 62.28
CA THR A 2 -0.74 -21.55 61.91
C THR A 2 -0.53 -21.68 60.40
N LEU A 3 -0.82 -20.62 59.66
CA LEU A 3 -0.54 -20.56 58.22
C LEU A 3 0.82 -19.87 58.05
N ASP A 4 1.85 -20.66 57.75
CA ASP A 4 3.17 -20.13 57.43
C ASP A 4 3.20 -19.72 55.96
N ILE A 5 3.26 -18.42 55.68
CA ILE A 5 3.19 -17.86 54.32
C ILE A 5 4.59 -17.86 53.67
N GLY A 6 5.68 -17.89 54.45
CA GLY A 6 7.07 -17.86 53.97
C GLY A 6 7.37 -16.67 53.04
N ALA A 7 7.92 -15.57 53.55
CA ALA A 7 8.33 -14.45 52.70
C ALA A 7 9.51 -14.87 51.78
N GLY A 8 9.39 -14.58 50.48
CA GLY A 8 10.40 -14.86 49.47
C GLY A 8 10.33 -13.82 48.35
N ASN A 9 11.17 -13.92 47.33
CA ASN A 9 11.25 -12.90 46.27
C ASN A 9 9.90 -12.63 45.56
N GLY A 10 8.98 -13.59 45.51
CA GLY A 10 7.65 -13.41 44.91
C GLY A 10 6.57 -12.88 45.85
N ILE A 11 6.76 -12.94 47.18
CA ILE A 11 5.73 -12.58 48.19
C ILE A 11 6.37 -11.76 49.31
N THR A 12 5.86 -10.55 49.52
CA THR A 12 6.22 -9.71 50.68
C THR A 12 5.10 -9.77 51.72
N VAL A 13 5.48 -10.03 52.97
CA VAL A 13 4.55 -10.03 54.11
C VAL A 13 4.86 -8.80 54.96
N ASN A 14 3.95 -7.84 54.97
CA ASN A 14 4.03 -6.63 55.81
C ASN A 14 3.17 -6.79 57.07
N ALA A 15 3.24 -5.80 57.97
CA ALA A 15 2.49 -5.82 59.21
C ALA A 15 0.97 -5.91 59.02
N ASN A 16 0.44 -5.34 57.92
CA ASN A 16 -0.99 -5.19 57.68
C ASN A 16 -1.48 -5.81 56.36
N ASP A 17 -0.56 -6.25 55.49
CA ASP A 17 -0.91 -6.83 54.19
C ASP A 17 0.13 -7.86 53.71
N ILE A 18 -0.26 -8.62 52.69
CA ILE A 18 0.61 -9.50 51.93
C ILE A 18 0.55 -9.00 50.49
N THR A 19 1.70 -8.69 49.90
CA THR A 19 1.80 -8.28 48.51
C THR A 19 2.52 -9.35 47.69
N ILE A 20 2.17 -9.42 46.41
CA ILE A 20 2.89 -10.23 45.42
C ILE A 20 3.81 -9.27 44.68
N ASP A 21 5.09 -9.62 44.56
CA ASP A 21 6.02 -8.85 43.76
C ASP A 21 5.53 -8.84 42.31
N ALA A 22 5.38 -7.67 41.69
CA ALA A 22 5.04 -7.52 40.28
C ALA A 22 6.08 -6.66 39.55
N THR A 23 7.22 -6.44 40.20
CA THR A 23 8.27 -5.49 39.80
C THR A 23 9.60 -6.18 39.50
N THR A 24 9.90 -7.31 40.16
CA THR A 24 11.06 -8.14 39.83
C THR A 24 10.85 -8.86 38.51
N THR A 25 11.92 -8.99 37.71
CA THR A 25 11.88 -9.58 36.37
C THR A 25 12.42 -11.01 36.39
N GLY A 26 11.83 -11.88 35.56
CA GLY A 26 12.26 -13.26 35.32
C GLY A 26 11.33 -13.91 34.30
N THR A 27 11.83 -14.72 33.36
CA THR A 27 11.05 -15.33 32.27
C THR A 27 10.82 -16.82 32.50
N THR A 28 9.77 -17.37 31.88
CA THR A 28 9.48 -18.81 31.83
C THR A 28 9.37 -19.27 30.37
N LEU A 29 9.08 -20.55 30.17
CA LEU A 29 8.73 -21.12 28.85
C LEU A 29 7.22 -21.35 28.70
N VAL A 30 6.39 -20.80 29.60
CA VAL A 30 4.95 -21.03 29.59
C VAL A 30 4.30 -20.19 28.49
N THR A 31 3.63 -20.86 27.55
CA THR A 31 2.96 -20.22 26.41
C THR A 31 1.43 -20.22 26.51
N SER A 32 0.84 -20.86 27.52
CA SER A 32 -0.60 -20.76 27.79
C SER A 32 -0.96 -20.91 29.27
N SER A 33 -2.04 -20.26 29.71
CA SER A 33 -2.63 -20.43 31.04
C SER A 33 -4.08 -19.93 31.07
N ASN A 34 -4.87 -20.40 32.04
CA ASN A 34 -6.27 -19.97 32.19
C ASN A 34 -6.46 -18.45 32.36
N SER A 35 -5.47 -17.73 32.89
CA SER A 35 -5.61 -16.30 33.21
C SER A 35 -4.62 -15.39 32.49
N GLY A 36 -3.74 -15.95 31.66
CA GLY A 36 -2.64 -15.21 31.00
C GLY A 36 -1.55 -14.73 31.97
N LEU A 37 -1.68 -15.07 33.26
CA LEU A 37 -0.80 -14.67 34.35
C LEU A 37 -0.07 -15.89 34.90
N GLU A 38 1.20 -15.71 35.23
CA GLU A 38 2.02 -16.68 35.93
C GLU A 38 2.66 -16.05 37.17
N VAL A 39 2.84 -16.87 38.20
CA VAL A 39 3.57 -16.51 39.42
C VAL A 39 4.84 -17.33 39.46
N THR A 40 5.97 -16.64 39.54
CA THR A 40 7.30 -17.25 39.65
C THR A 40 7.98 -16.78 40.93
N ALA A 41 9.19 -17.26 41.19
CA ALA A 41 10.03 -16.69 42.25
C ALA A 41 10.32 -15.19 42.03
N GLY A 42 10.22 -14.69 40.79
CA GLY A 42 10.33 -13.26 40.47
C GLY A 42 9.03 -12.48 40.62
N GLY A 43 7.93 -13.11 41.08
CA GLY A 43 6.64 -12.45 41.25
C GLY A 43 5.59 -12.79 40.19
N LEU A 44 4.52 -11.98 40.14
CA LEU A 44 3.42 -12.04 39.19
C LEU A 44 3.79 -11.34 37.88
N ARG A 45 3.52 -11.99 36.76
CA ARG A 45 3.71 -11.43 35.41
C ARG A 45 2.70 -12.04 34.43
N LEU A 46 2.59 -11.45 33.25
CA LEU A 46 2.02 -12.14 32.09
C LEU A 46 2.92 -13.29 31.66
N LEU A 47 2.38 -14.29 30.95
CA LEU A 47 3.14 -15.44 30.48
C LEU A 47 4.46 -15.05 29.80
N GLY A 48 5.54 -15.74 30.17
CA GLY A 48 6.90 -15.42 29.69
C GLY A 48 7.45 -16.22 28.54
N GLY A 49 6.70 -17.21 28.05
CA GLY A 49 7.15 -18.06 26.95
C GLY A 49 6.84 -17.54 25.55
N CYS A 50 6.11 -16.43 25.39
CA CYS A 50 5.75 -15.91 24.06
C CYS A 50 7.01 -15.55 23.26
N ALA A 51 7.06 -15.96 22.00
CA ALA A 51 8.11 -15.58 21.07
C ALA A 51 7.94 -14.13 20.59
N ASP A 52 8.96 -13.61 19.90
CA ASP A 52 8.85 -12.32 19.21
C ASP A 52 7.66 -12.35 18.24
N ASN A 53 6.87 -11.26 18.22
CA ASN A 53 5.64 -11.12 17.45
C ASN A 53 4.49 -12.05 17.85
N GLU A 54 4.52 -12.60 19.06
CA GLU A 54 3.35 -13.21 19.68
C GLU A 54 2.70 -12.28 20.71
N VAL A 55 1.38 -12.38 20.84
CA VAL A 55 0.58 -11.67 21.84
C VAL A 55 -0.26 -12.66 22.64
N LEU A 56 -0.68 -12.28 23.84
CA LEU A 56 -1.66 -13.06 24.58
C LEU A 56 -3.04 -12.89 23.95
N SER A 57 -3.58 -13.99 23.46
CA SER A 57 -4.91 -14.08 22.86
C SER A 57 -5.74 -15.14 23.57
N TRP A 58 -7.04 -14.92 23.65
CA TRP A 58 -7.96 -15.95 24.12
C TRP A 58 -8.12 -17.02 23.03
N ASP A 59 -7.82 -18.26 23.36
CA ASP A 59 -8.05 -19.42 22.51
C ASP A 59 -9.41 -20.05 22.87
N LEU A 60 -10.32 -20.08 21.89
CA LEU A 60 -11.67 -20.64 22.06
C LEU A 60 -11.70 -22.16 22.03
N ASP A 61 -10.69 -22.81 21.43
CA ASP A 61 -10.64 -24.27 21.33
C ASP A 61 -10.12 -24.88 22.64
N THR A 62 -9.18 -24.18 23.28
CA THR A 62 -8.55 -24.65 24.53
C THR A 62 -9.00 -23.88 25.78
N GLU A 63 -9.84 -22.85 25.62
CA GLU A 63 -10.40 -22.02 26.70
C GLU A 63 -9.35 -21.43 27.66
N VAL A 64 -8.20 -21.03 27.11
CA VAL A 64 -7.10 -20.42 27.85
C VAL A 64 -6.57 -19.17 27.15
N TRP A 65 -5.83 -18.34 27.89
CA TRP A 65 -4.98 -17.33 27.29
C TRP A 65 -3.70 -17.98 26.80
N ALA A 66 -3.40 -17.84 25.52
CA ALA A 66 -2.22 -18.43 24.88
C ALA A 66 -1.43 -17.36 24.12
N CYS A 67 -0.12 -17.57 24.01
CA CYS A 67 0.71 -16.88 23.05
C CYS A 67 0.25 -17.26 21.64
N ALA A 68 -0.12 -16.26 20.85
CA ALA A 68 -0.55 -16.43 19.48
C ALA A 68 0.23 -15.45 18.59
N SER A 69 0.72 -15.94 17.46
CA SER A 69 1.33 -15.08 16.45
C SER A 69 0.35 -14.01 16.00
N ILE A 70 0.79 -12.75 15.94
CA ILE A 70 -0.02 -11.64 15.42
C ILE A 70 -0.54 -11.91 13.99
N SER A 71 0.20 -12.72 13.21
CA SER A 71 -0.20 -13.15 11.86
C SER A 71 -1.41 -14.09 11.86
N GLY A 72 -1.56 -14.90 12.91
CA GLY A 72 -2.67 -15.84 13.07
C GLY A 72 -3.96 -15.17 13.58
N LEU A 73 -3.87 -13.94 14.10
CA LEU A 73 -5.01 -13.19 14.66
C LEU A 73 -5.72 -12.28 13.65
N GLY A 74 -5.40 -12.42 12.36
CA GLY A 74 -6.00 -11.61 11.30
C GLY A 74 -5.44 -10.19 11.19
N SER A 75 -4.27 -9.93 11.80
CA SER A 75 -3.57 -8.67 11.61
C SER A 75 -3.11 -8.55 10.15
N ALA A 76 -3.26 -7.36 9.60
CA ALA A 76 -2.74 -7.05 8.28
C ALA A 76 -1.21 -6.90 8.34
N MET A 77 -0.48 -7.73 7.60
CA MET A 77 0.97 -7.58 7.46
C MET A 77 1.30 -6.98 6.09
N GLY A 78 2.17 -5.98 6.08
CA GLY A 78 2.69 -5.36 4.87
C GLY A 78 3.94 -6.08 4.36
N THR A 79 3.97 -6.42 3.08
CA THR A 79 5.16 -6.97 2.38
C THR A 79 5.73 -6.01 1.33
N GLY A 80 5.22 -4.78 1.26
CA GLY A 80 5.62 -3.78 0.26
C GLY A 80 7.00 -3.18 0.50
N GLU A 81 7.62 -2.71 -0.59
CA GLU A 81 8.89 -1.99 -0.60
C GLU A 81 8.67 -0.46 -0.63
N GLU A 82 9.72 0.32 -0.37
CA GLU A 82 9.67 1.79 -0.44
C GLU A 82 9.15 2.27 -1.81
N GLY A 83 8.21 3.21 -1.76
CA GLY A 83 7.58 3.80 -2.93
C GLY A 83 6.47 2.97 -3.56
N GLN A 84 6.24 1.73 -3.13
CA GLN A 84 5.07 0.98 -3.61
C GLN A 84 3.78 1.50 -2.98
N ILE A 85 2.72 1.64 -3.76
CA ILE A 85 1.39 1.90 -3.23
C ILE A 85 0.82 0.59 -2.67
N ALA A 86 0.36 0.63 -1.43
CA ALA A 86 -0.19 -0.53 -0.73
C ALA A 86 -1.55 -0.96 -1.29
N PHE A 87 -1.74 -2.26 -1.49
CA PHE A 87 -3.02 -2.87 -1.84
C PHE A 87 -3.15 -4.26 -1.21
N TRP A 88 -4.39 -4.71 -0.96
CA TRP A 88 -4.63 -6.04 -0.42
C TRP A 88 -4.42 -7.11 -1.47
N THR A 89 -3.60 -8.13 -1.16
CA THR A 89 -3.45 -9.33 -2.00
C THR A 89 -4.37 -10.46 -1.54
N ASP A 90 -4.73 -10.47 -0.25
CA ASP A 90 -5.64 -11.42 0.40
C ASP A 90 -6.35 -10.72 1.58
N THR A 91 -7.25 -11.43 2.27
CA THR A 91 -8.04 -10.92 3.42
C THR A 91 -7.18 -10.29 4.52
N ASN A 92 -5.93 -10.73 4.70
CA ASN A 92 -5.04 -10.26 5.78
C ASN A 92 -3.63 -9.88 5.30
N THR A 93 -3.43 -9.75 3.99
CA THR A 93 -2.10 -9.47 3.42
C THR A 93 -2.14 -8.18 2.61
N ILE A 94 -1.31 -7.21 3.00
CA ILE A 94 -1.08 -5.98 2.24
C ILE A 94 0.21 -6.18 1.43
N GLY A 95 0.10 -6.12 0.11
CA GLY A 95 1.22 -6.13 -0.81
C GLY A 95 1.50 -4.77 -1.42
N GLY A 96 2.50 -4.73 -2.28
CA GLY A 96 2.84 -3.61 -3.14
C GLY A 96 3.39 -4.12 -4.47
N SER A 97 3.55 -3.22 -5.44
CA SER A 97 4.10 -3.57 -6.76
C SER A 97 4.85 -2.39 -7.36
N ASN A 98 6.00 -2.66 -7.99
CA ASN A 98 6.73 -1.67 -8.79
C ASN A 98 5.95 -1.21 -10.02
N ALA A 99 4.88 -1.92 -10.42
CA ALA A 99 3.97 -1.49 -11.47
C ALA A 99 2.93 -0.46 -10.99
N PHE A 100 2.80 -0.22 -9.68
CA PHE A 100 1.93 0.80 -9.10
C PHE A 100 2.69 1.56 -8.02
N TYR A 101 3.39 2.60 -8.45
CA TYR A 101 4.50 3.19 -7.71
C TYR A 101 4.27 4.68 -7.45
N TRP A 102 4.58 5.11 -6.24
CA TRP A 102 4.65 6.51 -5.84
C TRP A 102 6.11 6.89 -5.56
N ASP A 103 6.71 7.69 -6.44
CA ASP A 103 8.02 8.27 -6.22
C ASP A 103 7.91 9.38 -5.17
N THR A 104 8.38 9.11 -3.96
CA THR A 104 8.37 10.05 -2.82
C THR A 104 9.36 11.20 -3.00
N GLY A 105 10.43 11.02 -3.77
CA GLY A 105 11.43 12.04 -4.05
C GLY A 105 10.92 13.12 -4.99
N THR A 106 10.07 12.75 -5.95
CA THR A 106 9.50 13.70 -6.93
C THR A 106 7.99 13.94 -6.78
N SER A 107 7.32 13.21 -5.88
CA SER A 107 5.86 13.24 -5.65
C SER A 107 5.06 12.93 -6.91
N ARG A 108 5.35 11.78 -7.54
CA ARG A 108 4.79 11.37 -8.83
C ARG A 108 4.25 9.95 -8.80
N LEU A 109 3.15 9.72 -9.51
CA LEU A 109 2.56 8.41 -9.70
C LEU A 109 3.09 7.75 -10.97
N GLY A 110 3.70 6.57 -10.84
CA GLY A 110 4.10 5.70 -11.94
C GLY A 110 3.17 4.49 -12.07
N ILE A 111 2.68 4.23 -13.28
CA ILE A 111 2.02 2.97 -13.66
C ILE A 111 2.94 2.23 -14.63
N GLY A 112 3.40 1.04 -14.25
CA GLY A 112 4.37 0.26 -15.02
C GLY A 112 5.81 0.82 -15.01
N THR A 113 6.09 1.85 -14.20
CA THR A 113 7.40 2.47 -14.05
C THR A 113 7.63 2.94 -12.62
N THR A 114 8.87 2.84 -12.13
CA THR A 114 9.31 3.39 -10.85
C THR A 114 10.03 4.73 -10.99
N ALA A 115 10.22 5.21 -12.22
CA ALA A 115 10.91 6.46 -12.52
C ALA A 115 10.01 7.41 -13.35
N PRO A 116 8.88 7.88 -12.80
CA PRO A 116 7.94 8.73 -13.53
C PRO A 116 8.56 10.11 -13.89
N ALA A 117 8.48 10.49 -15.17
CA ALA A 117 8.97 11.78 -15.66
C ALA A 117 7.93 12.91 -15.49
N TYR A 118 6.66 12.56 -15.28
CA TYR A 118 5.53 13.48 -15.13
C TYR A 118 4.72 13.16 -13.87
N ALA A 119 3.80 14.05 -13.46
CA ALA A 119 2.98 13.89 -12.26
C ALA A 119 2.24 12.54 -12.20
N ILE A 120 1.72 12.09 -13.35
CA ILE A 120 1.27 10.72 -13.58
C ILE A 120 1.98 10.26 -14.86
N ASP A 121 2.71 9.15 -14.79
CA ASP A 121 3.43 8.57 -15.91
C ASP A 121 3.04 7.10 -16.09
N VAL A 122 2.57 6.74 -17.27
CA VAL A 122 2.11 5.40 -17.60
C VAL A 122 3.03 4.82 -18.67
N SER A 123 3.80 3.81 -18.30
CA SER A 123 4.58 3.01 -19.26
C SER A 123 3.65 1.97 -19.91
N GLY A 124 2.80 2.44 -20.83
CA GLY A 124 1.82 1.63 -21.55
C GLY A 124 0.63 2.45 -22.04
N ASP A 125 -0.42 1.75 -22.49
CA ASP A 125 -1.64 2.37 -22.97
C ASP A 125 -2.58 2.76 -21.80
N ILE A 126 -3.34 3.84 -21.99
CA ILE A 126 -4.41 4.25 -21.07
C ILE A 126 -5.75 4.06 -21.77
N ASN A 127 -6.63 3.22 -21.20
CA ASN A 127 -8.01 3.09 -21.65
C ASN A 127 -8.92 4.01 -20.82
N VAL A 128 -9.58 4.98 -21.46
CA VAL A 128 -10.46 5.95 -20.79
C VAL A 128 -11.90 5.70 -21.20
N THR A 129 -12.77 5.37 -20.25
CA THR A 129 -14.22 5.44 -20.44
C THR A 129 -14.67 6.89 -20.22
N GLY A 130 -15.29 7.50 -21.23
CA GLY A 130 -15.74 8.89 -21.19
C GLY A 130 -14.93 9.78 -22.11
N VAL A 131 -14.48 10.94 -21.62
CA VAL A 131 -13.79 11.95 -22.43
C VAL A 131 -12.42 12.24 -21.85
N TYR A 132 -11.38 12.04 -22.66
CA TYR A 132 -10.03 12.52 -22.35
C TYR A 132 -9.94 14.02 -22.68
N ARG A 133 -9.40 14.82 -21.75
CA ARG A 133 -9.28 16.28 -21.92
C ARG A 133 -7.86 16.77 -21.67
N VAL A 134 -7.43 17.72 -22.48
CA VAL A 134 -6.19 18.48 -22.27
C VAL A 134 -6.54 19.95 -22.10
N ASN A 135 -6.21 20.53 -20.95
CA ASN A 135 -6.54 21.91 -20.59
C ASN A 135 -8.04 22.26 -20.78
N GLY A 136 -8.92 21.32 -20.45
CA GLY A 136 -10.38 21.48 -20.56
C GLY A 136 -10.96 21.18 -21.95
N VAL A 137 -10.13 20.98 -22.97
CA VAL A 137 -10.56 20.63 -24.33
C VAL A 137 -10.64 19.12 -24.47
N GLN A 138 -11.79 18.63 -24.94
CA GLN A 138 -11.97 17.21 -25.28
C GLN A 138 -11.07 16.83 -26.46
N ILE A 139 -10.40 15.69 -26.34
CA ILE A 139 -9.79 14.98 -27.46
C ILE A 139 -10.81 13.93 -27.92
N SER A 140 -11.37 14.11 -29.11
CA SER A 140 -12.29 13.17 -29.75
C SER A 140 -11.54 12.20 -30.65
N THR A 141 -12.12 11.01 -30.90
CA THR A 141 -11.58 10.06 -31.89
C THR A 141 -11.55 10.64 -33.30
N ASP A 142 -12.45 11.58 -33.59
CA ASP A 142 -12.48 12.33 -34.85
C ASP A 142 -11.22 13.21 -34.99
N ASP A 143 -10.70 13.76 -33.89
CA ASP A 143 -9.49 14.59 -33.86
C ASP A 143 -8.20 13.75 -34.09
N VAL A 144 -8.27 12.42 -33.89
CA VAL A 144 -7.12 11.51 -34.01
C VAL A 144 -7.06 10.84 -35.39
N THR A 145 -8.19 10.73 -36.09
CA THR A 145 -8.29 9.98 -37.36
C THR A 145 -7.82 10.79 -38.59
N GLU A 146 -7.67 12.11 -38.48
CA GLU A 146 -7.12 12.94 -39.57
C GLU A 146 -5.58 12.88 -39.71
N GLY A 147 -4.88 12.21 -38.78
CA GLY A 147 -3.43 12.17 -38.67
C GLY A 147 -2.69 11.12 -39.51
N THR A 148 -3.33 10.41 -40.45
CA THR A 148 -2.63 9.42 -41.31
C THR A 148 -1.66 10.05 -42.32
N ASN A 149 -1.58 11.38 -42.39
CA ASN A 149 -0.58 12.14 -43.16
C ASN A 149 0.34 12.99 -42.25
N GLN A 150 1.09 12.32 -41.38
CA GLN A 150 2.41 12.61 -40.76
C GLN A 150 3.01 14.03 -40.51
N GLU A 151 2.36 15.19 -40.65
CA GLU A 151 3.07 16.47 -40.35
C GLU A 151 2.32 17.52 -39.50
N ASN A 152 1.11 17.25 -38.99
CA ASN A 152 0.44 18.26 -38.18
C ASN A 152 -0.55 17.65 -37.20
N LEU A 153 -0.18 17.64 -35.92
CA LEU A 153 -1.14 17.47 -34.83
C LEU A 153 -2.28 18.46 -35.04
N VAL A 154 -3.52 17.95 -35.07
CA VAL A 154 -4.74 18.73 -35.16
C VAL A 154 -4.67 19.87 -34.15
N PHE A 155 -4.85 21.09 -34.65
CA PHE A 155 -4.65 22.33 -33.89
C PHE A 155 -5.58 22.38 -32.68
N LEU A 156 -5.09 21.92 -31.52
CA LEU A 156 -5.69 22.28 -30.24
C LEU A 156 -5.43 23.78 -30.05
N ASN A 157 -6.47 24.57 -30.35
CA ASN A 157 -6.61 26.01 -30.13
C ASN A 157 -6.15 26.98 -31.24
N GLN A 158 -6.59 26.78 -32.49
CA GLN A 158 -6.63 27.89 -33.45
C GLN A 158 -8.03 28.01 -34.06
N VAL A 159 -8.92 28.74 -33.37
CA VAL A 159 -10.05 29.40 -34.04
C VAL A 159 -9.46 30.37 -35.06
N ARG A 160 -9.45 29.99 -36.34
CA ARG A 160 -9.24 30.95 -37.43
C ARG A 160 -10.47 30.88 -38.34
N PRO A 161 -11.14 32.01 -38.63
CA PRO A 161 -12.24 32.02 -39.57
C PRO A 161 -11.73 31.55 -40.94
N VAL A 162 -12.46 30.64 -41.56
CA VAL A 162 -12.13 30.04 -42.85
C VAL A 162 -12.23 31.10 -43.94
N THR A 163 -11.12 31.70 -44.29
CA THR A 163 -10.86 32.23 -45.63
C THR A 163 -9.49 31.72 -46.06
N ASP A 164 -9.51 30.92 -47.13
CA ASP A 164 -8.37 30.42 -47.92
C ASP A 164 -7.63 29.17 -47.40
N ILE A 165 -8.23 28.00 -47.64
CA ILE A 165 -7.48 26.76 -47.90
C ILE A 165 -7.06 26.76 -49.37
N PHE A 166 -5.92 27.37 -49.68
CA PHE A 166 -5.14 26.98 -50.86
C PHE A 166 -3.78 26.46 -50.38
N HIS A 167 -3.65 25.14 -50.31
CA HIS A 167 -2.34 24.49 -50.31
C HIS A 167 -1.72 24.70 -51.71
N PRO A 168 -0.52 25.31 -51.84
CA PRO A 168 0.13 25.39 -53.13
C PRO A 168 0.61 23.99 -53.54
N LEU A 169 -0.08 23.38 -54.51
CA LEU A 169 0.44 22.20 -55.20
C LEU A 169 1.62 22.62 -56.07
N THR A 170 2.85 22.34 -55.61
CA THR A 170 4.02 22.32 -56.49
C THR A 170 3.95 21.05 -57.34
N GLY A 171 3.31 21.14 -58.50
CA GLY A 171 3.18 20.05 -59.48
C GLY A 171 3.08 20.59 -60.89
N THR A 172 4.00 20.14 -61.74
CA THR A 172 4.30 20.55 -63.11
C THR A 172 3.07 20.75 -64.02
N LEU A 173 3.01 21.92 -64.65
CA LEU A 173 2.06 22.29 -65.71
C LEU A 173 2.27 21.40 -66.95
N LEU A 174 1.42 20.39 -67.16
CA LEU A 174 1.41 19.63 -68.39
C LEU A 174 0.59 20.39 -69.45
N THR A 175 1.29 21.03 -70.40
CA THR A 175 0.68 21.78 -71.51
C THR A 175 0.04 20.82 -72.51
N ALA A 176 -1.30 20.80 -72.62
CA ALA A 176 -1.98 20.18 -73.75
C ALA A 176 -1.90 21.12 -74.97
N LYS A 177 -1.06 20.74 -75.95
CA LYS A 177 -0.87 21.39 -77.24
C LYS A 177 -2.13 21.20 -78.11
N LYS A 178 -2.79 22.30 -78.47
CA LYS A 178 -3.83 22.33 -79.51
C LYS A 178 -3.14 22.13 -80.87
N THR A 179 -3.40 21.02 -81.54
CA THR A 179 -3.11 20.83 -82.97
C THR A 179 -4.40 20.99 -83.78
N HIS A 180 -4.25 21.64 -84.93
CA HIS A 180 -5.27 22.20 -85.82
C HIS A 180 -6.50 21.33 -86.09
#